data_AF-A0ABD5G8I1-F1
#
_entry.id   AF-A0ABD5G8I1-F1
#
_cell.length_a   1.000
_cell.length_b   1.000
_cell.length_c   1.000
_cell.angle_alpha   90.00
_cell.angle_beta   90.00
_cell.angle_gamma   90.00
#
_symmetry.space_group_name_H-M   'P 1'
#
loop_
_entity.id
_entity.type
_entity.pdbx_description
1 polymer ?
#
loop_
_entity_poly.entity_id
_entity_poly.type
_entity_poly.pdbx_seq_one_letter_code
_entity_poly.pdbx_strand_id
1 'polypeptide(L)'
;MSLISQIALTGLQASQIALAATAQNTANRNTAGYSRLDPVLQSRVGQGTSPGAGVDVAAIRRIADAFQNRQLWRAGAEQQLQAGARPYFQAVESLLAGEGSNISKGLDQFFAAVSEASATPSSQALRQQLLTEAGNLAQRFNSLSNGLQAQLDGLAAQREAVVVDINALTANLALMNRRITEAKAVGGDIATLQDHRDEMVKALGQHVRLQVRESAEGAYDIALDSGQPLVIGGTPSRLEVVRDGGGRQRIELQFATTRAGLSPNGLGGTLGALQTSETQLLRPKQALLREMAGAFASRVNDVLTTGYDRNGDPGQPLFRHQPGSISQLLVLTGITPDQLAFSDTPGEAGNNRTLLALFEVRRQPVQLGGSSTTFNEAYAGLLGQVASASRQNQDDLAAAIQVTRQAQALRDGTSAVNDDEEAANLIAYQQAYQANMKVIATANTLFDAMLASF
;
A
#
# COMPACT_ATOMS: atom_id res chain seq x y z
N MET A 1 -47.21 1.33 -45.77
CA MET A 1 -46.15 0.37 -45.37
C MET A 1 -46.84 -0.90 -44.91
N SER A 2 -46.53 -2.04 -45.53
CA SER A 2 -47.11 -3.33 -45.11
C SER A 2 -46.56 -3.77 -43.75
N LEU A 3 -47.29 -4.64 -43.02
CA LEU A 3 -46.81 -5.23 -41.76
C LEU A 3 -45.44 -5.93 -41.95
N ILE A 4 -45.24 -6.58 -43.10
CA ILE A 4 -43.99 -7.25 -43.48
C ILE A 4 -42.85 -6.23 -43.63
N SER A 5 -43.10 -5.10 -44.31
CA SER A 5 -42.13 -4.01 -44.45
C SER A 5 -41.76 -3.41 -43.09
N GLN A 6 -42.71 -3.30 -42.17
CA GLN A 6 -42.47 -2.78 -40.82
C GLN A 6 -41.63 -3.73 -39.98
N ILE A 7 -41.96 -5.03 -39.96
CA ILE A 7 -41.17 -6.06 -39.28
C ILE A 7 -39.73 -6.04 -39.79
N ALA A 8 -39.54 -6.05 -41.12
CA ALA A 8 -38.23 -6.05 -41.72
C ALA A 8 -37.44 -4.75 -41.46
N LEU A 9 -38.09 -3.59 -41.45
CA LEU A 9 -37.45 -2.33 -41.09
C LEU A 9 -36.91 -2.35 -39.65
N THR A 10 -37.71 -2.83 -38.71
CA THR A 10 -37.29 -2.90 -37.30
C THR A 10 -36.17 -3.92 -37.08
N GLY A 11 -36.21 -5.06 -37.78
CA GLY A 11 -35.12 -6.04 -37.78
C GLY A 11 -33.83 -5.50 -38.39
N LEU A 12 -33.93 -4.70 -39.45
CA LEU A 12 -32.78 -4.02 -40.06
C LEU A 12 -32.14 -3.03 -39.09
N GLN A 13 -32.94 -2.18 -38.43
CA GLN A 13 -32.47 -1.22 -37.44
C GLN A 13 -31.81 -1.91 -36.24
N ALA A 14 -32.44 -2.97 -35.71
CA ALA A 14 -31.87 -3.77 -34.63
C ALA A 14 -30.53 -4.41 -35.03
N SER A 15 -30.44 -4.96 -36.24
CA SER A 15 -29.18 -5.54 -36.76
C SER A 15 -28.08 -4.48 -36.90
N GLN A 16 -28.43 -3.25 -37.33
CA GLN A 16 -27.48 -2.15 -37.45
C GLN A 16 -26.92 -1.72 -36.09
N ILE A 17 -27.77 -1.62 -35.06
CA ILE A 17 -27.33 -1.31 -33.69
C ILE A 17 -26.45 -2.42 -33.14
N ALA A 18 -26.82 -3.68 -33.38
CA ALA A 18 -26.05 -4.83 -32.92
C ALA A 18 -24.67 -4.91 -33.59
N LEU A 19 -24.58 -4.63 -34.89
CA LEU A 19 -23.31 -4.49 -35.61
C LEU A 19 -22.44 -3.37 -35.02
N ALA A 20 -23.03 -2.22 -34.69
CA ALA A 20 -22.30 -1.12 -34.07
C ALA A 20 -21.77 -1.49 -32.68
N ALA A 21 -22.55 -2.19 -31.85
CA ALA A 21 -22.11 -2.67 -30.54
C ALA A 21 -20.94 -3.67 -30.64
N THR A 22 -21.03 -4.64 -31.56
CA THR A 22 -19.95 -5.59 -31.82
C THR A 22 -18.69 -4.91 -32.36
N ALA A 23 -18.85 -3.90 -33.23
CA ALA A 23 -17.72 -3.09 -33.70
C ALA A 23 -17.06 -2.32 -32.54
N GLN A 24 -17.87 -1.76 -31.64
CA GLN A 24 -17.39 -1.06 -30.44
C GLN A 24 -16.63 -2.01 -29.50
N ASN A 25 -17.14 -3.22 -29.28
CA ASN A 25 -16.48 -4.26 -28.49
C ASN A 25 -15.13 -4.63 -29.11
N THR A 26 -15.11 -4.93 -30.40
CA THR A 26 -13.89 -5.26 -31.14
C THR A 26 -12.85 -4.14 -31.06
N ALA A 27 -13.28 -2.87 -31.18
CA ALA A 27 -12.38 -1.73 -31.11
C ALA A 27 -11.79 -1.52 -29.70
N ASN A 28 -12.53 -1.85 -28.64
CA ASN A 28 -12.13 -1.61 -27.25
C ASN A 28 -11.65 -2.86 -26.50
N ARG A 29 -11.46 -3.99 -27.18
CA ARG A 29 -10.99 -5.25 -26.57
C ARG A 29 -9.72 -5.11 -25.72
N ASN A 30 -8.82 -4.21 -26.09
CA ASN A 30 -7.54 -4.00 -25.42
C ASN A 30 -7.57 -2.78 -24.49
N THR A 31 -8.72 -2.12 -24.35
CA THR A 31 -8.92 -1.03 -23.41
C THR A 31 -9.12 -1.61 -22.01
N ALA A 32 -8.19 -1.31 -21.10
CA ALA A 32 -8.27 -1.81 -19.73
C ALA A 32 -9.59 -1.39 -19.06
N GLY A 33 -10.23 -2.34 -18.38
CA GLY A 33 -11.51 -2.10 -17.67
C GLY A 33 -12.74 -2.08 -18.58
N TYR A 34 -12.60 -2.15 -19.91
CA TYR A 34 -13.75 -2.21 -20.83
C TYR A 34 -14.61 -3.44 -20.57
N SER A 35 -15.92 -3.25 -20.54
CA SER A 35 -16.90 -4.33 -20.45
C SER A 35 -17.65 -4.47 -21.77
N ARG A 36 -17.81 -5.73 -22.20
CA ARG A 36 -18.54 -6.07 -23.42
C ARG A 36 -19.98 -5.51 -23.38
N LEU A 37 -20.41 -4.96 -24.50
CA LEU A 37 -21.77 -4.46 -24.71
C LEU A 37 -22.64 -5.53 -25.38
N ASP A 38 -23.84 -5.72 -24.85
CA ASP A 38 -24.84 -6.70 -25.29
C ASP A 38 -26.14 -5.99 -25.71
N PRO A 39 -26.49 -5.98 -27.01
CA PRO A 39 -27.76 -5.48 -27.50
C PRO A 39 -28.92 -6.39 -27.07
N VAL A 40 -29.75 -5.93 -26.15
CA VAL A 40 -30.90 -6.70 -25.68
C VAL A 40 -32.06 -6.52 -26.65
N LEU A 41 -32.34 -7.56 -27.43
CA LEU A 41 -33.45 -7.59 -28.39
C LEU A 41 -34.75 -8.04 -27.73
N GLN A 42 -35.85 -7.34 -28.02
CA GLN A 42 -37.19 -7.66 -27.52
C GLN A 42 -38.20 -7.70 -28.66
N SER A 43 -39.02 -8.76 -28.73
CA SER A 43 -40.08 -8.87 -29.73
C SER A 43 -41.18 -7.82 -29.49
N ARG A 44 -41.62 -7.17 -30.57
CA ARG A 44 -42.78 -6.26 -30.54
C ARG A 44 -44.07 -7.06 -30.63
N VAL A 45 -44.98 -6.79 -29.69
CA VAL A 45 -46.30 -7.46 -29.63
C VAL A 45 -47.13 -7.10 -30.87
N GLY A 46 -47.64 -8.13 -31.56
CA GLY A 46 -48.58 -7.97 -32.67
C GLY A 46 -50.03 -7.83 -32.18
N GLN A 47 -50.92 -7.31 -33.02
CA GLN A 47 -52.37 -7.29 -32.73
C GLN A 47 -53.11 -8.44 -33.42
N GLY A 48 -54.12 -9.00 -32.75
CA GLY A 48 -54.99 -10.05 -33.30
C GLY A 48 -54.23 -11.36 -33.59
N THR A 49 -54.39 -11.91 -34.79
CA THR A 49 -53.70 -13.11 -35.26
C THR A 49 -52.30 -12.84 -35.84
N SER A 50 -51.77 -11.62 -35.66
CA SER A 50 -50.45 -11.26 -36.15
C SER A 50 -49.35 -12.06 -35.44
N PRO A 51 -48.33 -12.57 -36.16
CA PRO A 51 -47.18 -13.25 -35.55
C PRO A 51 -46.24 -12.31 -34.76
N GLY A 52 -46.48 -10.99 -34.81
CA GLY A 52 -45.68 -9.96 -34.13
C GLY A 52 -45.64 -8.65 -34.93
N ALA A 53 -45.01 -7.62 -34.36
CA ALA A 53 -44.80 -6.32 -35.03
C ALA A 53 -43.31 -6.01 -35.29
N GLY A 54 -42.43 -7.00 -35.13
CA GLY A 54 -40.99 -6.88 -35.35
C GLY A 54 -40.20 -6.99 -34.06
N VAL A 55 -39.08 -6.28 -33.98
CA VAL A 55 -38.14 -6.33 -32.84
C VAL A 55 -37.69 -4.94 -32.45
N ASP A 56 -37.47 -4.71 -31.16
CA ASP A 56 -36.82 -3.53 -30.61
C ASP A 56 -35.47 -3.88 -30.00
N VAL A 57 -34.56 -2.91 -30.00
CA VAL A 57 -33.42 -2.93 -29.08
C VAL A 57 -33.88 -2.26 -27.79
N ALA A 58 -34.20 -3.07 -26.78
CA ALA A 58 -34.69 -2.58 -25.50
C ALA A 58 -33.61 -1.80 -24.73
N ALA A 59 -32.35 -2.24 -24.84
CA ALA A 59 -31.19 -1.57 -24.26
C ALA A 59 -29.89 -2.05 -24.91
N ILE A 60 -28.84 -1.23 -24.82
CA ILE A 60 -27.45 -1.69 -24.91
C ILE A 60 -26.97 -1.87 -23.48
N ARG A 61 -26.77 -3.12 -23.08
CA ARG A 61 -26.40 -3.45 -21.70
C ARG A 61 -24.92 -3.79 -21.63
N ARG A 62 -24.22 -3.17 -20.68
CA ARG A 62 -22.88 -3.58 -20.28
C ARG A 62 -22.92 -4.95 -19.57
N ILE A 63 -22.12 -5.91 -20.01
CA ILE A 63 -21.92 -7.17 -19.30
C ILE A 63 -20.87 -6.93 -18.21
N ALA A 64 -21.34 -6.85 -16.98
CA ALA A 64 -20.50 -6.65 -15.80
C ALA A 64 -21.12 -7.32 -14.58
N ASP A 65 -20.27 -7.88 -13.72
CA ASP A 65 -20.67 -8.47 -12.44
C ASP A 65 -20.09 -7.64 -11.28
N ALA A 66 -20.99 -7.04 -10.49
CA ALA A 66 -20.59 -6.17 -9.37
C ALA A 66 -19.87 -6.93 -8.24
N PHE A 67 -20.15 -8.22 -8.05
CA PHE A 67 -19.45 -9.04 -7.06
C PHE A 67 -18.02 -9.32 -7.50
N GLN A 68 -17.80 -9.69 -8.76
CA GLN A 68 -16.47 -9.92 -9.32
C GLN A 68 -15.63 -8.64 -9.30
N ASN A 69 -16.21 -7.47 -9.64
CA ASN A 69 -15.53 -6.18 -9.55
C ASN A 69 -15.10 -5.87 -8.11
N ARG A 70 -15.98 -6.05 -7.13
CA ARG A 70 -15.64 -5.85 -5.70
C ARG A 70 -14.55 -6.81 -5.23
N GLN A 71 -14.57 -8.07 -5.68
CA GLN A 71 -13.54 -9.05 -5.36
C GLN A 71 -12.18 -8.62 -5.93
N LEU A 72 -12.15 -8.13 -7.18
CA LEU A 72 -10.95 -7.61 -7.83
C LEU A 72 -10.38 -6.40 -7.09
N TRP A 73 -11.22 -5.41 -6.73
CA TRP A 73 -10.78 -4.23 -5.99
C TRP A 73 -10.22 -4.60 -4.61
N ARG A 74 -10.86 -5.52 -3.89
CA ARG A 74 -10.37 -6.02 -2.60
C ARG A 74 -9.04 -6.75 -2.72
N ALA A 75 -8.88 -7.60 -3.74
CA ALA A 75 -7.63 -8.30 -4.01
C ALA A 75 -6.49 -7.32 -4.35
N GLY A 76 -6.78 -6.32 -5.19
CA GLY A 76 -5.83 -5.26 -5.54
C GLY A 76 -5.38 -4.43 -4.32
N ALA A 77 -6.31 -4.10 -3.42
CA ALA A 77 -5.98 -3.42 -2.16
C ALA A 77 -5.03 -4.25 -1.27
N GLU A 78 -5.24 -5.57 -1.21
CA GLU A 78 -4.37 -6.47 -0.45
C GLU A 78 -2.99 -6.64 -1.10
N GLN A 79 -2.94 -6.78 -2.43
CA GLN A 79 -1.68 -6.81 -3.16
C GLN A 79 -0.86 -5.55 -2.88
N GLN A 80 -1.51 -4.38 -2.91
CA GLN A 80 -0.82 -3.12 -2.71
C GLN A 80 -0.44 -2.86 -1.24
N LEU A 81 -1.15 -3.46 -0.28
CA LEU A 81 -0.73 -3.49 1.12
C LEU A 81 0.64 -4.16 1.26
N GLN A 82 0.80 -5.35 0.67
CA GLN A 82 2.07 -6.08 0.74
C GLN A 82 3.17 -5.42 -0.09
N ALA A 83 2.84 -4.98 -1.30
CA ALA A 83 3.78 -4.34 -2.22
C ALA A 83 4.33 -3.01 -1.65
N GLY A 84 3.47 -2.22 -0.99
CA GLY A 84 3.86 -0.95 -0.39
C GLY A 84 4.76 -1.11 0.84
N ALA A 85 4.70 -2.25 1.54
CA ALA A 85 5.51 -2.50 2.73
C ALA A 85 6.91 -3.04 2.40
N ARG A 86 7.05 -3.75 1.28
CA ARG A 86 8.30 -4.41 0.86
C ARG A 86 9.55 -3.51 0.88
N PRO A 87 9.53 -2.26 0.35
CA PRO A 87 10.71 -1.41 0.34
C PRO A 87 11.21 -1.08 1.76
N TYR A 88 10.31 -0.95 2.73
CA TYR A 88 10.68 -0.64 4.12
C TYR A 88 11.33 -1.84 4.82
N PHE A 89 10.86 -3.07 4.57
CA PHE A 89 11.54 -4.26 5.07
C PHE A 89 12.96 -4.37 4.52
N GLN A 90 13.12 -4.20 3.21
CA GLN A 90 14.42 -4.25 2.54
C GLN A 90 15.37 -3.15 3.05
N ALA A 91 14.86 -1.93 3.24
CA ALA A 91 15.64 -0.82 3.76
C ALA A 91 16.11 -1.08 5.20
N VAL A 92 15.22 -1.54 6.10
CA VAL A 92 15.59 -1.83 7.49
C VAL A 92 16.57 -3.01 7.57
N GLU A 93 16.38 -4.06 6.76
CA GLU A 93 17.32 -5.18 6.68
C GLU A 93 18.71 -4.73 6.24
N SER A 94 18.79 -3.91 5.19
CA SER A 94 20.05 -3.34 4.71
C SER A 94 20.72 -2.43 5.75
N LEU A 95 19.93 -1.59 6.45
CA LEU A 95 20.43 -0.73 7.53
C LEU A 95 21.00 -1.53 8.70
N LEU A 96 20.38 -2.66 9.08
CA LEU A 96 20.86 -3.51 10.18
C LEU A 96 22.08 -4.35 9.77
N ALA A 97 22.17 -4.76 8.51
CA ALA A 97 23.29 -5.52 7.99
C ALA A 97 24.50 -4.66 7.58
N GLY A 98 24.32 -3.34 7.45
CA GLY A 98 25.34 -2.41 6.96
C GLY A 98 26.61 -2.36 7.82
N GLU A 99 27.78 -2.32 7.18
CA GLU A 99 29.08 -2.37 7.88
C GLU A 99 29.30 -1.21 8.85
N GLY A 100 28.77 -0.02 8.55
CA GLY A 100 28.89 1.19 9.37
C GLY A 100 27.82 1.34 10.45
N SER A 101 26.78 0.50 10.44
CA SER A 101 25.63 0.56 11.36
C SER A 101 25.44 -0.73 12.16
N ASN A 102 26.14 -1.81 11.83
CA ASN A 102 26.08 -3.07 12.58
C ASN A 102 26.62 -2.89 14.00
N ILE A 103 25.72 -2.92 14.98
CA ILE A 103 26.02 -2.70 16.39
C ILE A 103 26.73 -3.90 17.02
N SER A 104 26.37 -5.13 16.65
CA SER A 104 27.03 -6.34 17.18
C SER A 104 28.53 -6.31 16.89
N LYS A 105 28.93 -5.97 15.66
CA LYS A 105 30.36 -5.81 15.30
C LYS A 105 31.04 -4.71 16.14
N GLY A 106 30.35 -3.60 16.38
CA GLY A 106 30.87 -2.51 17.21
C GLY A 106 31.01 -2.90 18.69
N LEU A 107 30.08 -3.68 19.23
CA LEU A 107 30.16 -4.23 20.59
C LEU A 107 31.34 -5.18 20.71
N ASP A 108 31.53 -6.07 19.75
CA ASP A 108 32.67 -7.00 19.74
C ASP A 108 34.01 -6.26 19.69
N GLN A 109 34.12 -5.21 18.86
CA GLN A 109 35.30 -4.35 18.78
C GLN A 109 35.57 -3.58 20.07
N PHE A 110 34.52 -3.00 20.68
CA PHE A 110 34.64 -2.31 21.96
C PHE A 110 35.13 -3.26 23.07
N PHE A 111 34.52 -4.44 23.21
CA PHE A 111 34.93 -5.39 24.26
C PHE A 111 36.28 -6.04 23.98
N ALA A 112 36.70 -6.18 22.72
CA ALA A 112 38.07 -6.56 22.38
C ALA A 112 39.07 -5.49 22.89
N ALA A 113 38.81 -4.20 22.65
CA ALA A 113 39.65 -3.12 23.16
C ALA A 113 39.67 -3.06 24.71
N VAL A 114 38.55 -3.35 25.39
CA VAL A 114 38.51 -3.51 26.86
C VAL A 114 39.42 -4.66 27.30
N SER A 115 39.33 -5.81 26.63
CA SER A 115 40.16 -6.98 26.94
C SER A 115 41.66 -6.69 26.75
N GLU A 116 42.03 -6.02 25.66
CA GLU A 116 43.42 -5.63 25.39
C GLU A 116 43.94 -4.64 26.44
N ALA A 117 43.17 -3.60 26.76
CA ALA A 117 43.51 -2.66 27.82
C ALA A 117 43.67 -3.33 29.19
N SER A 118 42.93 -4.42 29.46
CA SER A 118 43.03 -5.14 30.74
C SER A 118 44.36 -5.87 30.92
N ALA A 119 45.05 -6.22 29.83
CA ALA A 119 46.36 -6.86 29.87
C ALA A 119 47.48 -5.88 30.20
N THR A 120 47.33 -4.59 29.87
CA THR A 120 48.29 -3.53 30.21
C THR A 120 47.57 -2.20 30.47
N PRO A 121 46.93 -2.04 31.66
CA PRO A 121 46.06 -0.89 31.96
C PRO A 121 46.77 0.46 31.99
N SER A 122 48.08 0.46 32.20
CA SER A 122 48.93 1.65 32.21
C SER A 122 49.31 2.14 30.80
N SER A 123 49.01 1.38 29.75
CA SER A 123 49.30 1.75 28.36
C SER A 123 48.39 2.87 27.87
N GLN A 124 49.00 4.03 27.58
CA GLN A 124 48.28 5.17 27.00
C GLN A 124 47.71 4.86 25.61
N ALA A 125 48.41 4.05 24.81
CA ALA A 125 47.95 3.64 23.48
C ALA A 125 46.66 2.81 23.57
N LEU A 126 46.60 1.84 24.49
CA LEU A 126 45.40 0.98 24.65
C LEU A 126 44.21 1.76 25.23
N ARG A 127 44.46 2.72 26.14
CA ARG A 127 43.44 3.66 26.61
C ARG A 127 42.85 4.48 25.47
N GLN A 128 43.72 5.02 24.60
CA GLN A 128 43.29 5.77 23.42
C GLN A 128 42.51 4.88 22.43
N GLN A 129 42.95 3.65 22.21
CA GLN A 129 42.25 2.68 21.36
C GLN A 129 40.84 2.37 21.90
N LEU A 130 40.69 2.18 23.21
CA LEU A 130 39.37 1.98 23.82
C LEU A 130 38.43 3.16 23.58
N LEU A 131 38.92 4.40 23.72
CA LEU A 131 38.11 5.60 23.42
C LEU A 131 37.72 5.66 21.94
N THR A 132 38.62 5.30 21.04
CA THR A 132 38.34 5.23 19.59
C THR A 132 37.23 4.21 19.30
N GLU A 133 37.30 3.00 19.87
CA GLU A 133 36.25 1.99 19.66
C GLU A 133 34.92 2.34 20.33
N ALA A 134 34.96 2.99 21.50
CA ALA A 134 33.78 3.58 22.10
C ALA A 134 33.12 4.63 21.18
N GLY A 135 33.94 5.47 20.54
CA GLY A 135 33.52 6.43 19.52
C GLY A 135 32.87 5.78 18.32
N ASN A 136 33.52 4.77 17.75
CA ASN A 136 33.00 4.01 16.62
C ASN A 136 31.66 3.35 16.94
N LEU A 137 31.52 2.76 18.13
CA LEU A 137 30.26 2.17 18.59
C LEU A 137 29.16 3.22 18.72
N ALA A 138 29.45 4.37 19.33
CA ALA A 138 28.48 5.47 19.42
C ALA A 138 28.02 5.95 18.03
N GLN A 139 28.94 6.07 17.07
CA GLN A 139 28.62 6.43 15.69
C GLN A 139 27.75 5.38 14.98
N ARG A 140 27.92 4.09 15.26
CA ARG A 140 27.07 3.01 14.72
C ARG A 140 25.62 3.16 15.21
N PHE A 141 25.42 3.40 16.52
CA PHE A 141 24.09 3.68 17.09
C PHE A 141 23.44 4.91 16.44
N ASN A 142 24.19 6.00 16.30
CA ASN A 142 23.70 7.24 15.69
C ASN A 142 23.36 7.05 14.21
N SER A 143 24.20 6.33 13.47
CA SER A 143 23.98 6.04 12.04
C SER A 143 22.72 5.21 11.82
N LEU A 144 22.50 4.16 12.63
CA LEU A 144 21.29 3.35 12.54
C LEU A 144 20.03 4.16 12.94
N SER A 145 20.13 4.99 13.98
CA SER A 145 19.04 5.87 14.41
C SER A 145 18.66 6.89 13.33
N ASN A 146 19.65 7.54 12.71
CA ASN A 146 19.46 8.44 11.57
C ASN A 146 18.84 7.71 10.37
N GLY A 147 19.32 6.51 10.04
CA GLY A 147 18.79 5.70 8.95
C GLY A 147 17.32 5.35 9.15
N LEU A 148 16.93 4.89 10.34
CA LEU A 148 15.53 4.62 10.68
C LEU A 148 14.66 5.87 10.65
N GLN A 149 15.18 7.02 11.09
CA GLN A 149 14.45 8.28 11.00
C GLN A 149 14.24 8.71 9.54
N ALA A 150 15.25 8.60 8.69
CA ALA A 150 15.12 8.93 7.27
C ALA A 150 14.04 8.07 6.59
N GLN A 151 13.89 6.79 6.99
CA GLN A 151 12.79 5.95 6.53
C GLN A 151 11.42 6.45 7.01
N LEU A 152 11.30 6.90 8.26
CA LEU A 152 10.07 7.48 8.80
C LEU A 152 9.70 8.79 8.09
N ASP A 153 10.68 9.63 7.77
CA ASP A 153 10.46 10.90 7.07
C ASP A 153 10.03 10.67 5.61
N GLY A 154 10.67 9.71 4.93
CA GLY A 154 10.27 9.29 3.57
C GLY A 154 8.86 8.71 3.54
N LEU A 155 8.52 7.86 4.52
CA LEU A 155 7.17 7.32 4.70
C LEU A 155 6.14 8.43 4.92
N ALA A 156 6.48 9.44 5.73
CA ALA A 156 5.62 10.56 6.01
C ALA A 156 5.32 11.40 4.75
N ALA A 157 6.32 11.63 3.90
CA ALA A 157 6.14 12.29 2.61
C ALA A 157 5.29 11.45 1.64
N GLN A 158 5.53 10.13 1.59
CA GLN A 158 4.73 9.23 0.76
C GLN A 158 3.26 9.19 1.20
N ARG A 159 2.99 9.24 2.51
CA ARG A 159 1.62 9.33 3.04
C ARG A 159 0.91 10.59 2.56
N GLU A 160 1.58 11.74 2.60
CA GLU A 160 1.02 13.01 2.11
C GLU A 160 0.68 12.93 0.61
N ALA A 161 1.57 12.37 -0.21
CA ALA A 161 1.32 12.16 -1.63
C ALA A 161 0.11 11.23 -1.90
N VAL A 162 0.04 10.08 -1.22
CA VAL A 162 -1.08 9.13 -1.35
C VAL A 162 -2.40 9.78 -0.95
N VAL A 163 -2.41 10.64 0.07
CA VAL A 163 -3.62 11.39 0.46
C VAL A 163 -4.06 12.37 -0.62
N VAL A 164 -3.12 13.02 -1.32
CA VAL A 164 -3.43 13.87 -2.48
C VAL A 164 -4.08 13.05 -3.60
N ASP A 165 -3.53 11.88 -3.93
CA ASP A 165 -4.08 11.00 -4.96
C ASP A 165 -5.50 10.51 -4.62
N ILE A 166 -5.73 10.10 -3.36
CA ILE A 166 -7.06 9.71 -2.87
C ILE A 166 -8.06 10.87 -3.04
N ASN A 167 -7.67 12.09 -2.67
CA ASN A 167 -8.55 13.26 -2.80
C ASN A 167 -8.89 13.58 -4.26
N ALA A 168 -7.93 13.44 -5.18
CA ALA A 168 -8.17 13.62 -6.61
C ALA A 168 -9.13 12.54 -7.16
N LEU A 169 -8.91 11.28 -6.80
CA LEU A 169 -9.76 10.16 -7.22
C LEU A 169 -11.19 10.30 -6.70
N THR A 170 -11.37 10.64 -5.41
CA THR A 170 -12.69 10.82 -4.81
C THR A 170 -13.45 11.99 -5.41
N ALA A 171 -12.79 13.13 -5.68
CA ALA A 171 -13.40 14.26 -6.40
C ALA A 171 -13.84 13.88 -7.83
N ASN A 172 -12.98 13.17 -8.57
CA ASN A 172 -13.31 12.75 -9.93
C ASN A 172 -14.44 11.70 -9.93
N LEU A 173 -14.46 10.78 -8.97
CA LEU A 173 -15.54 9.80 -8.79
C LEU A 173 -16.88 10.47 -8.51
N ALA A 174 -16.90 11.51 -7.67
CA ALA A 174 -18.09 12.31 -7.40
C ALA A 174 -18.60 13.05 -8.65
N LEU A 175 -17.69 13.57 -9.50
CA LEU A 175 -18.05 14.13 -10.80
C LEU A 175 -18.61 13.07 -11.75
N MET A 176 -18.00 11.89 -11.79
CA MET A 176 -18.44 10.77 -12.63
C MET A 176 -19.83 10.29 -12.23
N ASN A 177 -20.10 10.17 -10.92
CA ASN A 177 -21.42 9.85 -10.40
C ASN A 177 -22.48 10.84 -10.90
N ARG A 178 -22.22 12.15 -10.85
CA ARG A 178 -23.15 13.17 -11.39
C ARG A 178 -23.43 12.98 -12.87
N ARG A 179 -22.38 12.79 -13.69
CA ARG A 179 -22.52 12.56 -15.14
C ARG A 179 -23.36 11.32 -15.44
N ILE A 180 -23.13 10.22 -14.71
CA ILE A 180 -23.89 8.98 -14.88
C ILE A 180 -25.37 9.20 -14.52
N THR A 181 -25.65 9.85 -13.39
CA THR A 181 -27.04 10.11 -12.97
C THR A 181 -27.77 11.04 -13.95
N GLU A 182 -27.10 12.08 -14.44
CA GLU A 182 -27.65 13.04 -15.42
C GLU A 182 -27.92 12.36 -16.76
N ALA A 183 -26.96 11.61 -17.29
CA ALA A 183 -27.11 10.88 -18.56
C ALA A 183 -28.20 9.81 -18.47
N LYS A 184 -28.29 9.08 -17.36
CA LYS A 184 -29.33 8.07 -17.12
C LYS A 184 -30.73 8.70 -17.06
N ALA A 185 -30.87 9.89 -16.44
CA ALA A 185 -32.15 10.58 -16.32
C ALA A 185 -32.75 10.98 -17.68
N VAL A 186 -31.92 11.24 -18.69
CA VAL A 186 -32.35 11.56 -20.06
C VAL A 186 -32.34 10.34 -21.00
N GLY A 187 -32.11 9.13 -20.47
CA GLY A 187 -32.07 7.88 -21.24
C GLY A 187 -30.82 7.72 -22.13
N GLY A 188 -29.74 8.44 -21.84
CA GLY A 188 -28.47 8.33 -22.56
C GLY A 188 -27.68 7.06 -22.21
N ASP A 189 -26.76 6.66 -23.08
CA ASP A 189 -25.82 5.57 -22.82
C ASP A 189 -24.80 5.98 -21.74
N ILE A 190 -24.66 5.13 -20.73
CA ILE A 190 -23.78 5.33 -19.58
C ILE A 190 -22.70 4.26 -19.47
N ALA A 191 -22.64 3.27 -20.36
CA ALA A 191 -21.77 2.11 -20.22
C ALA A 191 -20.29 2.51 -20.14
N THR A 192 -19.83 3.39 -21.04
CA THR A 192 -18.45 3.91 -21.02
C THR A 192 -18.15 4.74 -19.78
N LEU A 193 -19.12 5.52 -19.27
CA LEU A 193 -18.96 6.27 -18.02
C LEU A 193 -18.83 5.33 -16.82
N GLN A 194 -19.59 4.23 -16.82
CA GLN A 194 -19.50 3.19 -15.79
C GLN A 194 -18.16 2.46 -15.81
N ASP A 195 -17.62 2.13 -16.99
CA ASP A 195 -16.28 1.54 -17.11
C ASP A 195 -15.20 2.48 -16.57
N HIS A 196 -15.23 3.77 -16.94
CA HIS A 196 -14.30 4.75 -16.39
C HIS A 196 -14.42 4.90 -14.87
N ARG A 197 -15.65 4.91 -14.35
CA ARG A 197 -15.87 4.93 -12.89
C ARG A 197 -15.28 3.71 -12.21
N ASP A 198 -15.51 2.52 -12.75
CA ASP A 198 -15.02 1.26 -12.17
C ASP A 198 -13.49 1.20 -12.16
N GLU A 199 -12.82 1.71 -13.19
CA GLU A 199 -11.35 1.82 -13.21
C GLU A 199 -10.85 2.84 -12.18
N MET A 200 -11.55 3.95 -11.99
CA MET A 200 -11.21 4.91 -10.93
C MET A 200 -11.43 4.35 -9.53
N VAL A 201 -12.47 3.51 -9.33
CA VAL A 201 -12.67 2.77 -8.08
C VAL A 201 -11.53 1.77 -7.87
N LYS A 202 -11.11 1.06 -8.93
CA LYS A 202 -9.94 0.16 -8.86
C LYS A 202 -8.67 0.90 -8.46
N ALA A 203 -8.41 2.05 -9.07
CA ALA A 203 -7.27 2.91 -8.72
C ALA A 203 -7.35 3.40 -7.25
N LEU A 204 -8.53 3.85 -6.80
CA LEU A 204 -8.74 4.21 -5.39
C LEU A 204 -8.50 3.02 -4.46
N GLY A 205 -8.91 1.82 -4.89
CA GLY A 205 -8.69 0.55 -4.21
C GLY A 205 -7.22 0.18 -4.00
N GLN A 206 -6.33 0.64 -4.88
CA GLN A 206 -4.89 0.46 -4.70
C GLN A 206 -4.36 1.29 -3.52
N HIS A 207 -5.00 2.40 -3.19
CA HIS A 207 -4.55 3.25 -2.08
C HIS A 207 -5.18 2.86 -0.75
N VAL A 208 -6.46 2.46 -0.76
CA VAL A 208 -7.24 2.11 0.44
C VAL A 208 -8.24 0.99 0.15
N ARG A 209 -8.53 0.17 1.16
CA ARG A 209 -9.59 -0.82 1.15
C ARG A 209 -10.95 -0.13 1.28
N LEU A 210 -11.84 -0.48 0.37
CA LEU A 210 -13.10 0.23 0.15
C LEU A 210 -14.28 -0.72 0.04
N GLN A 211 -15.45 -0.19 0.38
CA GLN A 211 -16.76 -0.79 0.14
C GLN A 211 -17.52 0.10 -0.84
N VAL A 212 -18.17 -0.53 -1.80
CA VAL A 212 -18.93 0.16 -2.83
C VAL A 212 -20.36 -0.37 -2.84
N ARG A 213 -21.30 0.56 -2.75
CA ARG A 213 -22.73 0.30 -2.87
C ARG A 213 -23.29 1.19 -3.98
N GLU A 214 -24.06 0.60 -4.88
CA GLU A 214 -24.78 1.35 -5.90
C GLU A 214 -26.16 1.76 -5.39
N SER A 215 -26.52 3.02 -5.63
CA SER A 215 -27.85 3.57 -5.35
C SER A 215 -28.84 3.22 -6.47
N ALA A 216 -30.14 3.37 -6.21
CA ALA A 216 -31.17 3.14 -7.24
C ALA A 216 -31.00 4.05 -8.48
N GLU A 217 -30.46 5.26 -8.27
CA GLU A 217 -30.17 6.23 -9.33
C GLU A 217 -28.90 5.89 -10.12
N GLY A 218 -28.13 4.89 -9.69
CA GLY A 218 -26.93 4.41 -10.37
C GLY A 218 -25.63 5.10 -9.93
N ALA A 219 -25.67 5.99 -8.94
CA ALA A 219 -24.46 6.55 -8.32
C ALA A 219 -23.83 5.56 -7.32
N TYR A 220 -22.50 5.56 -7.21
CA TYR A 220 -21.78 4.80 -6.20
C TYR A 220 -21.60 5.58 -4.90
N ASP A 221 -21.99 4.97 -3.79
CA ASP A 221 -21.55 5.32 -2.46
C ASP A 221 -20.31 4.48 -2.13
N ILE A 222 -19.20 5.16 -1.84
CA ILE A 222 -17.90 4.57 -1.56
C ILE A 222 -17.50 4.95 -0.15
N ALA A 223 -17.20 3.95 0.67
CA ALA A 223 -16.73 4.14 2.03
C ALA A 223 -15.44 3.33 2.26
N LEU A 224 -14.67 3.72 3.27
CA LEU A 224 -13.65 2.84 3.83
C LEU A 224 -14.31 1.60 4.42
N ASP A 225 -13.55 0.51 4.54
CA ASP A 225 -14.02 -0.74 5.16
C ASP A 225 -14.48 -0.55 6.63
N SER A 226 -13.94 0.49 7.28
CA SER A 226 -14.32 0.93 8.62
C SER A 226 -15.58 1.81 8.68
N GLY A 227 -16.23 2.08 7.53
CA GLY A 227 -17.52 2.76 7.41
C GLY A 227 -17.47 4.26 7.14
N GLN A 228 -16.31 4.91 7.18
CA GLN A 228 -16.22 6.35 6.90
C GLN A 228 -16.42 6.63 5.40
N PRO A 229 -17.27 7.61 5.03
CA PRO A 229 -17.62 7.86 3.63
C PRO A 229 -16.50 8.58 2.88
N LEU A 230 -16.12 8.03 1.71
CA LEU A 230 -15.18 8.66 0.78
C LEU A 230 -15.89 9.42 -0.33
N VAL A 231 -16.99 8.87 -0.84
CA VAL A 231 -17.89 9.49 -1.84
C VAL A 231 -19.32 9.06 -1.51
N ILE A 232 -20.26 9.99 -1.45
CA ILE A 232 -21.70 9.68 -1.39
C ILE A 232 -22.37 10.42 -2.53
N GLY A 233 -22.96 9.68 -3.46
CA GLY A 233 -23.50 10.25 -4.69
C GLY A 233 -22.51 11.20 -5.38
N GLY A 234 -22.90 12.47 -5.51
CA GLY A 234 -22.07 13.53 -6.12
C GLY A 234 -21.14 14.29 -5.17
N THR A 235 -20.99 13.86 -3.91
CA THR A 235 -20.22 14.58 -2.88
C THR A 235 -18.97 13.80 -2.48
N PRO A 236 -17.76 14.34 -2.67
CA PRO A 236 -16.53 13.71 -2.19
C PRO A 236 -16.21 14.09 -0.74
N SER A 237 -15.49 13.22 -0.05
CA SER A 237 -14.75 13.56 1.17
C SER A 237 -13.41 14.23 0.84
N ARG A 238 -12.76 14.78 1.87
CA ARG A 238 -11.37 15.25 1.79
C ARG A 238 -10.58 14.68 2.96
N LEU A 239 -9.51 13.97 2.66
CA LEU A 239 -8.51 13.53 3.62
C LEU A 239 -7.47 14.62 3.85
N GLU A 240 -7.05 14.78 5.10
CA GLU A 240 -6.02 15.71 5.53
C GLU A 240 -5.02 15.01 6.44
N VAL A 241 -3.73 15.16 6.15
CA VAL A 241 -2.67 14.68 7.03
C VAL A 241 -2.39 15.75 8.08
N VAL A 242 -2.65 15.43 9.34
CA VAL A 242 -2.43 16.32 10.49
C VAL A 242 -1.27 15.76 11.31
N ARG A 243 -0.40 16.64 11.81
CA ARG A 243 0.69 16.23 12.71
C ARG A 243 0.32 16.52 14.16
N ASP A 244 0.61 15.58 15.06
CA ASP A 244 0.50 15.82 16.50
C ASP A 244 1.72 16.61 17.03
N GLY A 245 1.69 17.00 18.31
CA GLY A 245 2.78 17.73 18.94
C GLY A 245 4.11 16.96 19.03
N GLY A 246 4.11 15.65 18.78
CA GLY A 246 5.30 14.80 18.68
C GLY A 246 5.74 14.54 17.23
N GLY A 247 5.14 15.23 16.25
CA GLY A 247 5.44 15.09 14.83
C GLY A 247 4.88 13.83 14.18
N ARG A 248 4.03 13.05 14.86
CA ARG A 248 3.38 11.88 14.25
C ARG A 248 2.23 12.33 13.37
N GLN A 249 2.13 11.75 12.18
CA GLN A 249 1.01 12.00 11.29
C GLN A 249 -0.21 11.16 11.70
N ARG A 250 -1.37 11.80 11.72
CA ARG A 250 -2.70 11.20 11.78
C ARG A 250 -3.49 11.70 10.57
N ILE A 251 -4.44 10.92 10.11
CA ILE A 251 -5.28 11.29 8.97
C ILE A 251 -6.66 11.65 9.49
N GLU A 252 -7.13 12.83 9.12
CA GLU A 252 -8.50 13.25 9.35
C GLU A 252 -9.28 13.19 8.04
N LEU A 253 -10.53 12.76 8.11
CA LEU A 253 -11.48 12.77 7.02
C LEU A 253 -12.50 13.87 7.29
N GLN A 254 -12.64 14.78 6.33
CA GLN A 254 -13.70 15.75 6.27
C GLN A 254 -14.75 15.31 5.26
N PHE A 255 -16.00 15.16 5.70
CA PHE A 255 -17.14 14.91 4.83
C PHE A 255 -18.26 15.89 5.16
N ALA A 256 -18.62 16.72 4.18
CA ALA A 256 -19.47 17.90 4.38
C ALA A 256 -18.95 18.77 5.56
N THR A 257 -19.76 18.94 6.60
CA THR A 257 -19.41 19.73 7.81
C THR A 257 -18.73 18.90 8.90
N THR A 258 -18.72 17.57 8.78
CA THR A 258 -18.20 16.66 9.80
C THR A 258 -16.72 16.37 9.56
N ARG A 259 -15.92 16.43 10.63
CA ARG A 259 -14.53 15.96 10.64
C ARG A 259 -14.39 14.79 11.61
N ALA A 260 -13.67 13.75 11.20
CA ALA A 260 -13.38 12.60 12.03
C ALA A 260 -11.96 12.09 11.78
N GLY A 261 -11.28 11.63 12.82
CA GLY A 261 -10.02 10.91 12.67
C GLY A 261 -10.24 9.54 12.03
N LEU A 262 -9.33 9.13 11.15
CA LEU A 262 -9.35 7.77 10.62
C LEU A 262 -8.71 6.78 11.59
N SER A 263 -9.29 5.58 11.66
CA SER A 263 -8.64 4.45 12.32
C SER A 263 -7.34 4.13 11.57
N PRO A 264 -6.21 3.95 12.28
CA PRO A 264 -4.97 3.50 11.65
C PRO A 264 -5.05 2.04 11.18
N ASN A 265 -6.00 1.26 11.69
CA ASN A 265 -6.09 -0.17 11.41
C ASN A 265 -7.07 -0.45 10.27
N GLY A 266 -6.74 -1.43 9.43
CA GLY A 266 -7.65 -1.95 8.40
C GLY A 266 -7.75 -1.09 7.13
N LEU A 267 -6.88 -0.08 6.98
CA LEU A 267 -6.89 0.81 5.81
C LEU A 267 -6.64 0.08 4.49
N GLY A 268 -5.85 -1.02 4.49
CA GLY A 268 -5.44 -1.73 3.27
C GLY A 268 -4.74 -0.83 2.24
N GLY A 269 -4.44 -1.36 1.06
CA GLY A 269 -3.77 -0.62 -0.01
C GLY A 269 -2.44 0.00 0.42
N THR A 270 -1.97 0.97 -0.36
CA THR A 270 -0.71 1.68 -0.08
C THR A 270 -0.77 2.41 1.27
N LEU A 271 -1.89 3.03 1.62
CA LEU A 271 -1.99 3.79 2.87
C LEU A 271 -1.89 2.88 4.11
N GLY A 272 -2.51 1.70 4.05
CA GLY A 272 -2.35 0.66 5.05
C GLY A 272 -0.94 0.11 5.12
N ALA A 273 -0.23 0.03 3.99
CA ALA A 273 1.16 -0.40 3.95
C ALA A 273 2.06 0.56 4.73
N LEU A 274 1.94 1.85 4.44
CA LEU A 274 2.69 2.91 5.15
C LEU A 274 2.38 2.88 6.65
N GLN A 275 1.11 2.75 7.02
CA GLN A 275 0.71 2.70 8.43
C GLN A 275 1.29 1.47 9.15
N THR A 276 1.27 0.30 8.51
CA THR A 276 1.79 -0.95 9.07
C THR A 276 3.32 -0.90 9.17
N SER A 277 4.01 -0.43 8.12
CA SER A 277 5.46 -0.23 8.13
C SER A 277 5.91 0.76 9.21
N GLU A 278 5.16 1.83 9.45
CA GLU A 278 5.47 2.77 10.53
C GLU A 278 5.29 2.12 11.90
N THR A 279 4.14 1.50 12.15
CA THR A 279 3.72 1.09 13.50
C THR A 279 4.25 -0.28 13.94
N GLN A 280 4.42 -1.21 13.01
CA GLN A 280 4.84 -2.59 13.31
C GLN A 280 6.33 -2.83 13.00
N LEU A 281 6.92 -2.05 12.09
CA LEU A 281 8.32 -2.17 11.72
C LEU A 281 9.15 -1.00 12.25
N LEU A 282 9.04 0.21 11.72
CA LEU A 282 10.03 1.26 11.98
C LEU A 282 10.05 1.75 13.44
N ARG A 283 8.89 2.09 14.01
CA ARG A 283 8.82 2.67 15.37
C ARG A 283 9.26 1.69 16.47
N PRO A 284 8.82 0.42 16.51
CA PRO A 284 9.31 -0.53 17.50
C PRO A 284 10.83 -0.73 17.44
N LYS A 285 11.40 -0.75 16.22
CA LYS A 285 12.85 -0.95 16.01
C LYS A 285 13.64 0.29 16.45
N GLN A 286 13.10 1.49 16.21
CA GLN A 286 13.64 2.75 16.75
C GLN A 286 13.58 2.78 18.29
N ALA A 287 12.48 2.33 18.90
CA ALA A 287 12.34 2.29 20.35
C ALA A 287 13.34 1.31 21.00
N LEU A 288 13.47 0.10 20.46
CA LEU A 288 14.44 -0.88 20.93
C LEU A 288 15.88 -0.37 20.80
N LEU A 289 16.22 0.31 19.70
CA LEU A 289 17.54 0.91 19.51
C LEU A 289 17.86 1.94 20.60
N ARG A 290 16.90 2.79 20.97
CA ARG A 290 17.05 3.77 22.06
C ARG A 290 17.24 3.08 23.41
N GLU A 291 16.45 2.03 23.67
CA GLU A 291 16.57 1.23 24.88
C GLU A 291 17.95 0.59 25.00
N MET A 292 18.45 -0.02 23.90
CA MET A 292 19.79 -0.59 23.83
C MET A 292 20.89 0.45 24.09
N ALA A 293 20.82 1.62 23.44
CA ALA A 293 21.80 2.69 23.61
C ALA A 293 21.83 3.20 25.07
N GLY A 294 20.66 3.41 25.67
CA GLY A 294 20.54 3.85 27.06
C GLY A 294 21.02 2.81 28.06
N ALA A 295 20.62 1.55 27.89
CA ALA A 295 21.04 0.45 28.75
C ALA A 295 22.56 0.21 28.66
N PHE A 296 23.13 0.27 27.45
CA PHE A 296 24.57 0.13 27.25
C PHE A 296 25.34 1.27 27.91
N ALA A 297 24.92 2.52 27.70
CA ALA A 297 25.52 3.69 28.34
C ALA A 297 25.51 3.57 29.87
N SER A 298 24.35 3.21 30.45
CA SER A 298 24.22 3.00 31.90
C SER A 298 25.19 1.94 32.38
N ARG A 299 25.16 0.72 31.82
CA ARG A 299 25.98 -0.41 32.30
C ARG A 299 27.48 -0.10 32.26
N VAL A 300 27.94 0.55 31.19
CA VAL A 300 29.36 0.92 31.07
C VAL A 300 29.72 2.00 32.09
N ASN A 301 28.89 3.04 32.23
CA ASN A 301 29.13 4.13 33.17
C ASN A 301 29.06 3.66 34.63
N ASP A 302 28.11 2.79 34.96
CA ASP A 302 27.92 2.23 36.30
C ASP A 302 29.16 1.46 36.74
N VAL A 303 29.83 0.74 35.83
CA VAL A 303 31.11 0.08 36.13
C VAL A 303 32.25 1.09 36.26
N LEU A 304 32.42 1.99 35.29
CA LEU A 304 33.52 2.95 35.29
C LEU A 304 33.51 3.88 36.51
N THR A 305 32.34 4.30 36.97
CA THR A 305 32.19 5.19 38.14
C THR A 305 32.51 4.52 39.47
N THR A 306 32.65 3.19 39.52
CA THR A 306 33.18 2.48 40.72
C THR A 306 34.71 2.47 40.80
N GLY A 307 35.39 2.83 39.71
CA GLY A 307 36.84 2.80 39.63
C GLY A 307 37.52 4.15 39.86
N TYR A 308 38.84 4.12 39.77
CA TYR A 308 39.73 5.28 39.83
C TYR A 308 40.56 5.38 38.55
N ASP A 309 40.75 6.61 38.10
CA ASP A 309 41.54 6.95 36.93
C ASP A 309 43.05 6.92 37.21
N ARG A 310 43.88 7.31 36.22
CA ARG A 310 45.34 7.27 36.37
C ARG A 310 45.87 8.25 37.42
N ASN A 311 45.14 9.33 37.69
CA ASN A 311 45.48 10.34 38.68
C ASN A 311 44.97 9.97 40.08
N GLY A 312 44.18 8.90 40.20
CA GLY A 312 43.53 8.48 41.44
C GLY A 312 42.20 9.18 41.69
N ASP A 313 41.67 9.89 40.69
CA ASP A 313 40.36 10.55 40.78
C ASP A 313 39.23 9.54 40.51
N PRO A 314 38.04 9.72 41.12
CA PRO A 314 36.89 8.86 40.86
C PRO A 314 36.47 8.87 39.39
N GLY A 315 36.08 7.68 38.90
CA GLY A 315 35.71 7.49 37.51
C GLY A 315 34.53 8.33 37.04
N GLN A 316 34.63 8.77 35.79
CA GLN A 316 33.62 9.59 35.12
C GLN A 316 32.83 8.76 34.10
N PRO A 317 31.58 9.14 33.79
CA PRO A 317 30.81 8.52 32.72
C PRO A 317 31.55 8.62 31.37
N LEU A 318 31.67 7.50 30.64
CA LEU A 318 32.23 7.46 29.28
C LEU A 318 31.19 7.88 28.24
N PHE A 319 29.94 7.44 28.41
CA PHE A 319 28.85 7.69 27.48
C PHE A 319 27.81 8.64 28.04
N ARG A 320 27.19 9.42 27.17
CA ARG A 320 25.95 10.15 27.44
C ARG A 320 24.89 9.68 26.45
N HIS A 321 23.77 9.21 26.97
CA HIS A 321 22.60 8.84 26.17
C HIS A 321 21.63 10.03 26.09
N GLN A 322 21.14 10.33 24.88
CA GLN A 322 20.16 11.38 24.64
C GLN A 322 18.89 10.79 24.00
N PRO A 323 17.90 10.33 24.79
CA PRO A 323 16.76 9.58 24.27
C PRO A 323 15.89 10.36 23.26
N GLY A 324 15.91 11.70 23.33
CA GLY A 324 15.20 12.58 22.41
C GLY A 324 15.99 12.94 21.14
N SER A 325 17.27 12.59 21.06
CA SER A 325 18.11 12.90 19.91
C SER A 325 18.12 11.76 18.91
N ILE A 326 17.87 12.09 17.64
CA ILE A 326 17.95 11.13 16.53
C ILE A 326 19.42 10.92 16.12
N SER A 327 20.18 12.01 16.02
CA SER A 327 21.54 12.01 15.48
C SER A 327 22.64 11.87 16.52
N GLN A 328 22.31 12.08 17.79
CA GLN A 328 23.24 11.99 18.92
C GLN A 328 22.67 11.08 20.02
N LEU A 329 22.03 9.99 19.61
CA LEU A 329 21.43 9.01 20.52
C LEU A 329 22.43 8.55 21.58
N LEU A 330 23.67 8.23 21.17
CA LEU A 330 24.78 7.89 22.04
C LEU A 330 26.00 8.75 21.68
N VAL A 331 26.61 9.41 22.66
CA VAL A 331 27.81 10.22 22.47
C VAL A 331 28.82 9.98 23.59
N LEU A 332 30.10 10.25 23.33
CA LEU A 332 31.11 10.29 24.38
C LEU A 332 31.00 11.60 25.16
N THR A 333 31.34 11.55 26.45
CA THR A 333 31.37 12.72 27.35
C THR A 333 32.59 13.61 27.14
N GLY A 334 33.61 13.13 26.40
CA GLY A 334 34.86 13.84 26.15
C GLY A 334 35.99 13.51 27.12
N ILE A 335 35.87 12.40 27.88
CA ILE A 335 36.95 11.94 28.75
C ILE A 335 38.24 11.63 27.97
N THR A 336 39.38 11.91 28.59
CA THR A 336 40.71 11.64 28.02
C THR A 336 41.20 10.23 28.39
N PRO A 337 42.26 9.72 27.72
CA PRO A 337 42.83 8.41 28.05
C PRO A 337 43.20 8.25 29.54
N ASP A 338 43.72 9.31 30.18
CA ASP A 338 44.13 9.26 31.59
C ASP A 338 42.94 9.26 32.57
N GLN A 339 41.78 9.79 32.14
CA GLN A 339 40.53 9.83 32.91
C GLN A 339 39.73 8.52 32.89
N LEU A 340 40.21 7.51 32.15
CA LEU A 340 39.60 6.18 32.16
C LEU A 340 39.90 5.46 33.49
N ALA A 341 38.83 5.19 34.24
CA ALA A 341 38.88 4.57 35.55
C ALA A 341 39.00 3.03 35.48
N PHE A 342 40.23 2.54 35.36
CA PHE A 342 40.53 1.12 35.17
C PHE A 342 40.83 0.37 36.46
N SER A 343 41.21 1.09 37.51
CA SER A 343 41.56 0.54 38.82
C SER A 343 40.35 0.56 39.74
N ASP A 344 40.25 -0.39 40.69
CA ASP A 344 39.31 -0.31 41.82
C ASP A 344 39.94 0.37 43.06
N THR A 345 41.24 0.67 42.99
CA THR A 345 42.03 1.24 44.08
C THR A 345 42.74 2.53 43.61
N PRO A 346 42.66 3.65 44.36
CA PRO A 346 43.31 4.91 43.98
C PRO A 346 44.82 4.78 43.82
N GLY A 347 45.38 5.38 42.77
CA GLY A 347 46.84 5.43 42.54
C GLY A 347 47.46 4.14 41.97
N GLU A 348 46.69 3.06 41.81
CA GLU A 348 47.18 1.80 41.23
C GLU A 348 46.97 1.74 39.71
N ALA A 349 47.72 2.52 38.94
CA ALA A 349 47.53 2.60 37.48
C ALA A 349 47.71 1.28 36.69
N GLY A 350 48.29 0.23 37.31
CA GLY A 350 48.43 -1.11 36.74
C GLY A 350 47.30 -2.08 37.10
N ASN A 351 46.38 -1.68 37.99
CA ASN A 351 45.24 -2.48 38.40
C ASN A 351 44.14 -2.46 37.31
N ASN A 352 43.59 -3.64 37.00
CA ASN A 352 42.64 -3.86 35.91
C ASN A 352 41.26 -4.34 36.39
N ARG A 353 40.97 -4.29 37.69
CA ARG A 353 39.75 -4.89 38.25
C ARG A 353 38.48 -4.27 37.67
N THR A 354 38.45 -2.95 37.48
CA THR A 354 37.31 -2.26 36.85
C THR A 354 37.18 -2.60 35.37
N LEU A 355 38.30 -2.82 34.66
CA LEU A 355 38.28 -3.30 33.27
C LEU A 355 37.73 -4.72 33.14
N LEU A 356 38.08 -5.62 34.06
CA LEU A 356 37.53 -6.97 34.10
C LEU A 356 36.01 -6.95 34.37
N ALA A 357 35.56 -6.09 35.29
CA ALA A 357 34.14 -5.87 35.53
C ALA A 357 33.43 -5.30 34.30
N LEU A 358 34.08 -4.38 33.58
CA LEU A 358 33.54 -3.77 32.37
C LEU A 358 33.42 -4.82 31.25
N PHE A 359 34.38 -5.72 31.13
CA PHE A 359 34.34 -6.81 30.15
C PHE A 359 33.17 -7.77 30.40
N GLU A 360 32.79 -8.00 31.66
CA GLU A 360 31.66 -8.87 32.00
C GLU A 360 30.29 -8.25 31.64
N VAL A 361 30.20 -6.94 31.39
CA VAL A 361 28.96 -6.28 30.89
C VAL A 361 28.44 -6.97 29.62
N ARG A 362 29.33 -7.52 28.77
CA ARG A 362 28.93 -8.23 27.55
C ARG A 362 28.09 -9.49 27.80
N ARG A 363 28.22 -10.09 28.98
CA ARG A 363 27.53 -11.32 29.40
C ARG A 363 26.38 -11.06 30.36
N GLN A 364 26.27 -9.84 30.89
CA GLN A 364 25.21 -9.52 31.82
C GLN A 364 23.86 -9.41 31.08
N PRO A 365 22.82 -10.09 31.56
CA PRO A 365 21.49 -9.90 31.02
C PRO A 365 20.99 -8.49 31.35
N VAL A 366 20.35 -7.88 30.36
CA VAL A 366 19.66 -6.59 30.45
C VAL A 366 18.23 -6.77 29.94
N GLN A 367 17.31 -6.02 30.53
CA GLN A 367 15.93 -6.00 30.04
C GLN A 367 15.88 -5.12 28.79
N LEU A 368 15.61 -5.74 27.64
CA LEU A 368 15.52 -5.08 26.34
C LEU A 368 14.29 -5.61 25.59
N GLY A 369 13.42 -4.73 25.11
CA GLY A 369 12.25 -5.13 24.32
C GLY A 369 11.30 -6.08 25.05
N GLY A 370 11.27 -6.02 26.39
CA GLY A 370 10.44 -6.88 27.24
C GLY A 370 11.05 -8.23 27.61
N SER A 371 12.29 -8.53 27.20
CA SER A 371 12.97 -9.79 27.48
C SER A 371 14.33 -9.57 28.15
N SER A 372 14.76 -10.53 28.98
CA SER A 372 16.11 -10.55 29.57
C SER A 372 17.08 -11.19 28.59
N THR A 373 18.04 -10.41 28.06
CA THR A 373 18.97 -10.85 27.01
C THR A 373 20.29 -10.08 27.10
N THR A 374 21.33 -10.51 26.37
CA THR A 374 22.55 -9.71 26.20
C THR A 374 22.41 -8.74 25.02
N PHE A 375 23.30 -7.73 24.94
CA PHE A 375 23.26 -6.75 23.84
C PHE A 375 23.43 -7.38 22.45
N ASN A 376 24.32 -8.36 22.31
CA ASN A 376 24.55 -9.06 21.04
C ASN A 376 23.37 -9.94 20.65
N GLU A 377 22.77 -10.65 21.61
CA GLU A 377 21.55 -11.45 21.38
C GLU A 377 20.35 -10.58 21.01
N ALA A 378 20.17 -9.43 21.68
CA ALA A 378 19.12 -8.46 21.33
C ALA A 378 19.26 -7.98 19.88
N TYR A 379 20.48 -7.63 19.47
CA TYR A 379 20.74 -7.20 18.09
C TYR A 379 20.57 -8.34 17.06
N ALA A 380 21.05 -9.54 17.38
CA ALA A 380 20.89 -10.71 16.51
C ALA A 380 19.40 -11.07 16.35
N GLY A 381 18.63 -11.05 17.45
CA GLY A 381 17.18 -11.25 17.44
C GLY A 381 16.45 -10.18 16.64
N LEU A 382 16.88 -8.91 16.74
CA LEU A 382 16.38 -7.80 15.95
C LEU A 382 16.52 -8.06 14.45
N LEU A 383 17.73 -8.41 14.00
CA LEU A 383 18.03 -8.75 12.61
C LEU A 383 17.22 -9.96 12.14
N GLY A 384 17.16 -11.03 12.95
CA GLY A 384 16.40 -12.24 12.65
C GLY A 384 14.90 -11.97 12.46
N GLN A 385 14.30 -11.14 13.33
CA GLN A 385 12.89 -10.73 13.21
C GLN A 385 12.62 -9.94 11.93
N VAL A 386 13.49 -8.98 11.59
CA VAL A 386 13.33 -8.18 10.36
C VAL A 386 13.48 -9.07 9.12
N ALA A 387 14.49 -9.94 9.08
CA ALA A 387 14.70 -10.85 7.95
C ALA A 387 13.53 -11.85 7.80
N SER A 388 12.98 -12.35 8.91
CA SER A 388 11.79 -13.22 8.89
C SER A 388 10.56 -12.48 8.39
N ALA A 389 10.31 -11.26 8.87
CA ALA A 389 9.17 -10.46 8.44
C ALA A 389 9.30 -10.01 6.96
N SER A 390 10.53 -9.71 6.51
CA SER A 390 10.86 -9.41 5.11
C SER A 390 10.51 -10.59 4.19
N ARG A 391 10.92 -11.81 4.55
CA ARG A 391 10.55 -13.03 3.81
C ARG A 391 9.04 -13.27 3.82
N GLN A 392 8.39 -13.15 4.98
CA GLN A 392 6.94 -13.32 5.08
C GLN A 392 6.19 -12.35 4.17
N ASN A 393 6.57 -11.06 4.15
CA ASN A 393 5.96 -10.08 3.26
C ASN A 393 6.16 -10.40 1.77
N GLN A 394 7.30 -11.00 1.38
CA GLN A 394 7.53 -11.44 0.00
C GLN A 394 6.60 -12.59 -0.39
N ASP A 395 6.40 -13.57 0.50
CA ASP A 395 5.49 -14.69 0.29
C ASP A 395 4.03 -14.20 0.24
N ASP A 396 3.64 -13.32 1.16
CA ASP A 396 2.31 -12.70 1.20
C ASP A 396 2.03 -11.88 -0.06
N LEU A 397 3.03 -11.13 -0.55
CA LEU A 397 2.92 -10.39 -1.81
C LEU A 397 2.74 -11.35 -3.00
N ALA A 398 3.52 -12.42 -3.07
CA ALA A 398 3.41 -13.41 -4.14
C ALA A 398 2.02 -14.06 -4.16
N ALA A 399 1.49 -14.41 -2.98
CA ALA A 399 0.13 -14.91 -2.83
C ALA A 399 -0.93 -13.88 -3.24
N ALA A 400 -0.80 -12.63 -2.78
CA ALA A 400 -1.74 -11.56 -3.12
C ALA A 400 -1.77 -11.23 -4.62
N ILE A 401 -0.62 -11.33 -5.30
CA ILE A 401 -0.53 -11.24 -6.77
C ILE A 401 -1.34 -12.35 -7.44
N GLN A 402 -1.24 -13.60 -6.96
CA GLN A 402 -2.03 -14.71 -7.52
C GLN A 402 -3.53 -14.51 -7.30
N VAL A 403 -3.94 -14.08 -6.10
CA VAL A 403 -5.36 -13.81 -5.80
C VAL A 403 -5.89 -12.69 -6.70
N THR A 404 -5.13 -11.62 -6.90
CA THR A 404 -5.51 -10.51 -7.79
C THR A 404 -5.63 -10.98 -9.24
N ARG A 405 -4.69 -11.80 -9.71
CA ARG A 405 -4.74 -12.40 -11.05
C ARG A 405 -5.96 -13.30 -11.24
N GLN A 406 -6.30 -14.11 -10.25
CA GLN A 406 -7.49 -14.96 -10.28
C GLN A 406 -8.78 -14.12 -10.30
N ALA A 407 -8.87 -13.08 -9.46
CA ALA A 407 -10.02 -12.18 -9.45
C ALA A 407 -10.18 -11.44 -10.80
N GLN A 408 -9.06 -11.02 -11.40
CA GLN A 408 -9.05 -10.41 -12.73
C GLN A 408 -9.54 -11.40 -13.80
N ALA A 409 -9.05 -12.65 -13.80
CA ALA A 409 -9.48 -13.68 -14.74
C ALA A 409 -10.97 -14.03 -14.60
N LEU A 410 -11.50 -14.07 -13.36
CA LEU A 410 -12.94 -14.27 -13.12
C LEU A 410 -13.78 -13.14 -13.71
N ARG A 411 -13.35 -11.88 -13.48
CA ARG A 411 -13.99 -10.69 -14.07
C ARG A 411 -13.95 -10.76 -15.59
N ASP A 412 -12.79 -11.07 -16.17
CA ASP A 412 -12.60 -11.05 -17.61
C ASP A 412 -13.35 -12.18 -18.30
N GLY A 413 -13.44 -13.37 -17.69
CA GLY A 413 -14.27 -14.47 -18.21
C GLY A 413 -15.76 -14.15 -18.30
N THR A 414 -16.24 -13.13 -17.59
CA THR A 414 -17.64 -12.67 -17.66
C THR A 414 -17.78 -11.40 -18.51
N SER A 415 -16.89 -10.44 -18.32
CA SER A 415 -17.07 -9.06 -18.79
C SER A 415 -16.17 -8.69 -19.97
N ALA A 416 -15.09 -9.42 -20.23
CA ALA A 416 -14.18 -9.09 -21.33
C ALA A 416 -14.75 -9.48 -22.69
N VAL A 417 -14.17 -8.89 -23.74
CA VAL A 417 -14.55 -9.14 -25.13
C VAL A 417 -13.91 -10.46 -25.59
N ASN A 418 -14.72 -11.35 -26.16
CA ASN A 418 -14.27 -12.60 -26.77
C ASN A 418 -14.30 -12.47 -28.29
N ASP A 419 -13.14 -12.56 -28.93
CA ASP A 419 -12.98 -12.36 -30.38
C ASP A 419 -13.83 -13.33 -31.21
N ASP A 420 -13.91 -14.59 -30.78
CA ASP A 420 -14.66 -15.61 -31.50
C ASP A 420 -16.17 -15.37 -31.39
N GLU A 421 -16.63 -14.93 -30.22
CA GLU A 421 -18.02 -14.55 -30.01
C GLU A 421 -18.38 -13.28 -30.80
N GLU A 422 -17.53 -12.25 -30.78
CA GLU A 422 -17.77 -11.03 -31.55
C GLU A 422 -17.73 -11.28 -33.06
N ALA A 423 -16.82 -12.14 -33.54
CA ALA A 423 -16.77 -12.52 -34.95
C ALA A 423 -18.03 -13.30 -35.37
N ALA A 424 -18.47 -14.26 -34.56
CA ALA A 424 -19.71 -15.00 -34.81
C ALA A 424 -20.94 -14.08 -34.79
N ASN A 425 -21.02 -13.18 -33.81
CA ASN A 425 -22.08 -12.18 -33.69
C ASN A 425 -22.10 -11.24 -34.90
N LEU A 426 -20.93 -10.76 -35.35
CA LEU A 426 -20.81 -9.88 -36.51
C LEU A 426 -21.36 -10.54 -37.78
N ILE A 427 -21.03 -11.81 -38.01
CA ILE A 427 -21.56 -12.59 -39.14
C ILE A 427 -23.08 -12.76 -39.01
N ALA A 428 -23.56 -13.13 -37.82
CA ALA A 428 -24.99 -13.34 -37.57
C ALA A 428 -25.80 -12.06 -37.80
N TYR A 429 -25.35 -10.92 -37.27
CA TYR A 429 -26.02 -9.64 -37.44
C TYR A 429 -25.92 -9.12 -38.88
N GLN A 430 -24.81 -9.38 -39.59
CA GLN A 430 -24.69 -9.05 -41.01
C GLN A 430 -25.68 -9.86 -41.86
N GLN A 431 -25.82 -11.16 -41.59
CA GLN A 431 -26.79 -12.02 -42.27
C GLN A 431 -28.23 -11.57 -41.97
N ALA A 432 -28.54 -11.25 -40.72
CA ALA A 432 -29.85 -10.73 -40.33
C ALA A 432 -30.16 -9.38 -41.02
N TYR A 433 -29.19 -8.47 -41.09
CA TYR A 433 -29.31 -7.19 -41.79
C TYR A 433 -29.62 -7.40 -43.28
N GLN A 434 -28.88 -8.27 -43.96
CA GLN A 434 -29.10 -8.61 -45.37
C GLN A 434 -30.45 -9.31 -45.61
N ALA A 435 -30.85 -10.21 -44.73
CA ALA A 435 -32.14 -10.90 -44.80
C ALA A 435 -33.31 -9.90 -44.70
N ASN A 436 -33.25 -8.99 -43.72
CA ASN A 436 -34.27 -7.95 -43.56
C ASN A 436 -34.33 -7.00 -44.78
N MET A 437 -33.18 -6.60 -45.35
CA MET A 437 -33.16 -5.82 -46.60
C MET A 437 -33.86 -6.54 -47.76
N LYS A 438 -33.64 -7.85 -47.92
CA LYS A 438 -34.31 -8.65 -48.96
C LYS A 438 -35.82 -8.66 -48.75
N VAL A 439 -36.30 -8.83 -47.50
CA VAL A 439 -37.74 -8.79 -47.19
C VAL A 439 -38.36 -7.44 -47.55
N ILE A 440 -37.68 -6.32 -47.25
CA ILE A 440 -38.13 -4.97 -47.66
C ILE A 440 -38.23 -4.88 -49.19
N ALA A 441 -37.20 -5.33 -49.90
CA ALA A 441 -37.17 -5.28 -51.36
C ALA A 441 -38.32 -6.09 -51.98
N THR A 442 -38.54 -7.33 -51.51
CA THR A 442 -39.65 -8.18 -51.98
C THR A 442 -41.01 -7.57 -51.65
N ALA A 443 -41.17 -6.98 -50.46
CA ALA A 443 -42.42 -6.30 -50.08
C ALA A 443 -42.72 -5.09 -51.00
N ASN A 444 -41.69 -4.33 -51.39
CA ASN A 444 -41.84 -3.25 -52.37
C ASN A 444 -42.24 -3.79 -53.75
N THR A 445 -41.60 -4.86 -54.23
CA THR A 445 -41.97 -5.49 -55.51
C THR A 445 -43.43 -5.98 -55.50
N LEU A 446 -43.89 -6.59 -54.41
CA LEU A 446 -45.29 -7.03 -54.27
C LEU A 446 -46.27 -5.86 -54.24
N PHE A 447 -45.89 -4.76 -53.59
CA PHE A 447 -46.69 -3.54 -53.55
C PHE A 447 -46.82 -2.90 -54.93
N ASP A 448 -45.70 -2.76 -55.65
CA ASP A 448 -45.67 -2.21 -57.01
C ASP A 448 -46.47 -3.09 -58.00
N ALA A 449 -46.33 -4.42 -57.88
CA ALA A 449 -47.10 -5.36 -58.70
C ALA A 449 -48.62 -5.26 -58.44
N MET A 450 -49.04 -5.05 -57.19
CA MET A 450 -50.45 -4.82 -56.89
C MET A 450 -50.92 -3.47 -57.44
N LEU A 451 -50.14 -2.40 -57.32
CA LEU A 451 -50.49 -1.10 -57.90
C LEU A 451 -50.60 -1.15 -59.43
N ALA A 452 -49.76 -1.92 -60.11
CA ALA A 452 -49.82 -2.10 -61.56
C ALA A 452 -50.98 -3.01 -62.02
N SER A 453 -51.64 -3.72 -61.10
CA SER A 453 -52.78 -4.59 -61.39
C SER A 453 -54.15 -3.91 -61.24
N PHE A 454 -54.15 -2.66 -60.74
CA PHE A 454 -55.29 -1.74 -60.74
C PHE A 454 -55.07 -0.66 -61.82
#